data_AF-A0AA39ZYS5-F1
#
_entry.id   AF-A0AA39ZYS5-F1
#
_cell.length_a   1.000
_cell.length_b   1.000
_cell.length_c   1.000
_cell.angle_alpha   90.00
_cell.angle_beta   90.00
_cell.angle_gamma   90.00
#
_symmetry.space_group_name_H-M   'P 1'
#
loop_
_entity.id
_entity.type
_entity.pdbx_description
1 polymer ?
#
loop_
_entity_poly.entity_id
_entity_poly.type
_entity_poly.pdbx_seq_one_letter_code
_entity_poly.pdbx_strand_id
1 'polypeptide(L)'
;MAGRPLLSSARKAVLLAGVAHLLAVSFAQTSEITCFGISGRGYTNNTRCPGSNACCGATATCLSNRLCHNAGDPPDLWIRGPCAVEGWDGMCGEICLYSKIPNPPANSKAQFR
;
A
#
# COMPACT_ATOMS: atom_id res chain seq x y z
N MET A 1 28.25 60.78 -29.97
CA MET A 1 28.56 61.32 -28.62
C MET A 1 27.30 61.20 -27.77
N ALA A 2 27.45 60.65 -26.55
CA ALA A 2 26.48 60.56 -25.44
C ALA A 2 25.15 59.82 -25.72
N GLY A 3 24.66 58.89 -24.91
CA GLY A 3 25.08 58.34 -23.62
C GLY A 3 23.92 57.47 -23.11
N ARG A 4 24.21 56.25 -22.64
CA ARG A 4 23.37 55.51 -21.66
C ARG A 4 24.17 55.55 -20.34
N PRO A 5 23.63 55.19 -19.15
CA PRO A 5 22.27 54.81 -18.76
C PRO A 5 21.83 55.52 -17.44
N LEU A 6 20.65 55.19 -16.88
CA LEU A 6 20.27 55.24 -15.45
C LEU A 6 18.83 54.71 -15.35
N LEU A 7 18.58 53.43 -15.03
CA LEU A 7 18.48 52.83 -13.69
C LEU A 7 17.69 53.66 -12.66
N SER A 8 16.38 53.41 -12.57
CA SER A 8 15.45 53.65 -11.43
C SER A 8 14.07 53.15 -11.90
N SER A 9 13.24 52.35 -11.24
CA SER A 9 13.07 51.93 -9.85
C SER A 9 12.28 50.61 -9.94
N ALA A 10 12.88 49.48 -9.59
CA ALA A 10 12.56 48.74 -8.36
C ALA A 10 11.07 48.48 -8.10
N ARG A 11 10.77 47.16 -8.08
CA ARG A 11 9.83 46.48 -7.18
C ARG A 11 8.34 46.72 -7.47
N LYS A 12 7.74 45.81 -8.24
CA LYS A 12 6.49 45.10 -7.87
C LYS A 12 6.00 44.26 -9.04
N ALA A 13 6.33 42.98 -9.03
CA ALA A 13 5.49 41.91 -9.57
C ALA A 13 6.10 40.59 -9.06
N VAL A 14 6.07 40.46 -7.73
CA VAL A 14 6.25 39.20 -7.04
C VAL A 14 5.02 38.36 -7.35
N LEU A 15 5.27 37.08 -7.67
CA LEU A 15 4.33 35.95 -7.68
C LEU A 15 3.28 35.94 -8.78
N LEU A 16 3.52 35.11 -9.80
CA LEU A 16 2.52 34.20 -10.39
C LEU A 16 3.26 33.05 -11.10
N ALA A 17 4.24 32.46 -10.42
CA ALA A 17 4.65 31.10 -10.75
C ALA A 17 3.61 30.17 -10.10
N GLY A 18 2.44 30.07 -10.73
CA GLY A 18 1.41 29.12 -10.37
C GLY A 18 1.95 27.72 -10.63
N VAL A 19 2.53 27.12 -9.59
CA VAL A 19 2.92 25.72 -9.60
C VAL A 19 1.64 24.91 -9.71
N ALA A 20 1.27 24.54 -10.94
CA ALA A 20 0.26 23.54 -11.21
C ALA A 20 0.82 22.18 -10.76
N HIS A 21 0.75 21.92 -9.45
CA HIS A 21 0.99 20.58 -8.91
C HIS A 21 -0.15 19.68 -9.38
N LEU A 22 0.14 18.95 -10.46
CA LEU A 22 -0.59 17.80 -10.94
C LEU A 22 -0.74 16.79 -9.80
N LEU A 23 -1.84 16.84 -9.06
CA LEU A 23 -2.30 15.72 -8.25
C LEU A 23 -2.82 14.65 -9.21
N ALA A 24 -1.89 13.85 -9.75
CA ALA A 24 -2.23 12.59 -10.40
C ALA A 24 -2.75 11.64 -9.32
N VAL A 25 -4.06 11.69 -9.04
CA VAL A 25 -4.74 10.67 -8.26
C VAL A 25 -4.77 9.42 -9.13
N SER A 26 -3.83 8.50 -8.88
CA SER A 26 -3.85 7.16 -9.45
C SER A 26 -5.03 6.41 -8.85
N PHE A 27 -6.17 6.42 -9.55
CA PHE A 27 -7.25 5.48 -9.28
C PHE A 27 -6.72 4.10 -9.67
N ALA A 28 -6.18 3.36 -8.71
CA ALA A 28 -5.88 1.96 -8.89
C ALA A 28 -7.23 1.25 -9.14
N GLN A 29 -7.52 0.91 -10.39
CA GLN A 29 -8.58 -0.04 -10.70
C GLN A 29 -8.20 -1.34 -9.98
N THR A 30 -8.91 -1.63 -8.90
CA THR A 30 -8.77 -2.86 -8.13
C THR A 30 -9.40 -3.99 -8.93
N SER A 31 -8.66 -4.50 -9.94
CA SER A 31 -9.06 -5.74 -10.59
C SER A 31 -9.00 -6.85 -9.55
N GLU A 32 -10.13 -7.49 -9.29
CA GLU A 32 -10.18 -8.67 -8.43
C GLU A 32 -9.35 -9.80 -9.06
N ILE A 33 -8.51 -10.42 -8.24
CA ILE A 33 -7.61 -11.51 -8.63
C ILE A 33 -7.76 -12.70 -7.67
N THR A 34 -7.26 -13.84 -8.12
CA THR A 34 -7.04 -15.00 -7.26
C THR A 34 -5.72 -14.83 -6.52
N CYS A 35 -5.75 -14.97 -5.20
CA CYS A 35 -4.57 -14.98 -4.34
C CYS A 35 -4.47 -16.30 -3.59
N PHE A 36 -3.28 -16.66 -3.14
CA PHE A 36 -2.94 -17.97 -2.63
C PHE A 36 -2.57 -17.90 -1.15
N GLY A 37 -3.16 -18.79 -0.36
CA GLY A 37 -2.70 -19.04 1.01
C GLY A 37 -1.33 -19.73 1.03
N ILE A 38 -0.74 -19.85 2.22
CA ILE A 38 0.54 -20.58 2.41
C ILE A 38 0.47 -22.02 1.88
N SER A 39 -0.70 -22.66 1.96
CA SER A 39 -0.93 -24.01 1.45
C SER A 39 -1.16 -24.11 -0.07
N GLY A 40 -1.06 -22.99 -0.81
CA GLY A 40 -1.39 -22.92 -2.23
C GLY A 40 -2.89 -22.83 -2.54
N ARG A 41 -3.76 -22.79 -1.52
CA ARG A 41 -5.21 -22.65 -1.74
C ARG A 41 -5.54 -21.28 -2.34
N GLY A 42 -6.25 -21.26 -3.46
CA GLY A 42 -6.74 -20.04 -4.10
C GLY A 42 -7.95 -19.41 -3.41
N TYR A 43 -7.94 -18.09 -3.31
CA TYR A 43 -8.99 -17.22 -2.78
C TYR A 43 -9.30 -16.14 -3.83
N THR A 44 -10.50 -16.16 -4.40
CA THR A 44 -10.95 -15.18 -5.38
C THR A 44 -11.42 -13.88 -4.71
N ASN A 45 -11.73 -12.85 -5.51
CA ASN A 45 -12.29 -11.57 -5.05
C ASN A 45 -11.37 -10.81 -4.08
N ASN A 46 -10.06 -10.96 -4.28
CA ASN A 46 -9.05 -10.20 -3.55
C ASN A 46 -8.41 -9.17 -4.48
N THR A 47 -7.78 -8.17 -3.90
CA THR A 47 -6.96 -7.22 -4.65
C THR A 47 -5.54 -7.25 -4.15
N ARG A 48 -4.57 -7.23 -5.08
CA ARG A 48 -3.15 -7.06 -4.75
C ARG A 48 -2.90 -5.68 -4.18
N CYS A 49 -2.21 -5.63 -3.05
CA CYS A 49 -1.78 -4.39 -2.44
C CYS A 49 -0.65 -3.73 -3.24
N PRO A 50 -0.69 -2.40 -3.44
CA PRO A 50 0.36 -1.67 -4.15
C PRO A 50 1.75 -1.90 -3.54
N GLY A 51 2.75 -2.13 -4.38
CA GLY A 51 4.15 -2.30 -3.94
C GLY A 51 4.45 -3.60 -3.16
N SER A 52 3.52 -4.56 -3.13
CA SER A 52 3.61 -5.81 -2.37
C SER A 52 3.01 -6.98 -3.17
N ASN A 53 3.24 -8.21 -2.70
CA ASN A 53 2.50 -9.39 -3.13
C ASN A 53 1.39 -9.76 -2.16
N ALA A 54 1.20 -9.04 -1.05
CA ALA A 54 0.04 -9.22 -0.19
C ALA A 54 -1.23 -8.88 -0.95
N CYS A 55 -2.27 -9.66 -0.69
CA CYS A 55 -3.62 -9.39 -1.16
C CYS A 55 -4.54 -9.12 0.04
N CYS A 56 -5.48 -8.20 -0.14
CA CYS A 56 -6.56 -7.98 0.80
C CYS A 56 -7.91 -8.23 0.11
N GLY A 57 -8.97 -8.40 0.90
CA GLY A 57 -10.32 -8.42 0.34
C GLY A 57 -10.61 -7.12 -0.43
N ALA A 58 -11.47 -7.17 -1.45
CA ALA A 58 -11.72 -6.03 -2.35
C ALA A 58 -12.13 -4.73 -1.65
N THR A 59 -12.72 -4.81 -0.45
CA THR A 59 -13.15 -3.66 0.37
C THR A 59 -12.21 -3.36 1.55
N ALA A 60 -11.16 -4.14 1.72
CA ALA A 60 -10.22 -4.00 2.82
C ALA A 60 -9.11 -3.00 2.48
N THR A 61 -8.57 -2.34 3.51
CA THR A 61 -7.47 -1.39 3.36
C THR A 61 -6.13 -2.12 3.40
N CYS A 62 -5.30 -1.89 2.39
CA CYS A 62 -3.91 -2.31 2.38
C CYS A 62 -3.06 -1.40 3.26
N LEU A 63 -2.37 -1.96 4.24
CA LEU A 63 -1.43 -1.25 5.11
C LEU A 63 -0.01 -1.36 4.57
N SER A 64 0.84 -0.39 4.89
CA SER A 64 2.25 -0.34 4.43
C SER A 64 3.11 -1.50 4.97
N ASN A 65 2.68 -2.13 6.06
CA ASN A 65 3.30 -3.32 6.63
C ASN A 65 2.83 -4.63 5.97
N ARG A 66 2.18 -4.56 4.80
CA ARG A 66 1.67 -5.71 4.01
C ARG A 66 0.54 -6.49 4.70
N LEU A 67 -0.08 -5.89 5.72
CA LEU A 67 -1.28 -6.42 6.36
C LEU A 67 -2.54 -5.71 5.84
N CYS A 68 -3.68 -6.29 6.16
CA CYS A 68 -5.00 -5.80 5.78
C CYS A 68 -5.76 -5.31 7.02
N HIS A 69 -6.62 -4.32 6.83
CA HIS A 69 -7.63 -3.94 7.80
C HIS A 69 -8.99 -3.95 7.11
N ASN A 70 -9.92 -4.80 7.55
CA ASN A 70 -11.24 -4.88 6.92
C ASN A 70 -12.13 -3.74 7.39
N ALA A 71 -13.11 -3.38 6.57
CA ALA A 71 -14.16 -2.46 6.99
C ALA A 71 -14.91 -3.04 8.20
N GLY A 72 -14.94 -2.30 9.31
CA GLY A 72 -15.63 -2.69 10.55
C GLY A 72 -14.76 -3.44 11.56
N ASP A 73 -13.49 -3.72 11.25
CA ASP A 73 -12.55 -4.25 12.24
C ASP A 73 -12.19 -3.19 13.30
N PRO A 74 -11.88 -3.57 14.55
CA PRO A 74 -11.27 -2.68 15.53
C PRO A 74 -9.93 -2.10 15.02
N PRO A 75 -9.56 -0.86 15.38
CA PRO A 75 -8.40 -0.17 14.80
C PRO A 75 -7.05 -0.88 15.05
N ASP A 76 -6.98 -1.74 16.07
CA ASP A 76 -5.82 -2.53 16.47
C ASP A 76 -5.83 -3.97 15.92
N LEU A 77 -6.85 -4.34 15.14
CA LEU A 77 -6.92 -5.64 14.46
C LEU A 77 -6.40 -5.53 13.03
N TRP A 78 -5.32 -6.27 12.77
CA TRP A 78 -4.76 -6.43 11.43
C TRP A 78 -4.78 -7.88 11.01
N ILE A 79 -5.08 -8.10 9.74
CA ILE A 79 -5.24 -9.42 9.15
C ILE A 79 -4.08 -9.68 8.18
N ARG A 80 -3.50 -10.87 8.27
CA ARG A 80 -2.58 -11.34 7.23
C ARG A 80 -3.41 -11.89 6.07
N GLY A 81 -3.46 -11.14 4.98
CA GLY A 81 -4.12 -11.58 3.75
C GLY A 81 -3.33 -12.63 2.97
N PRO A 82 -3.94 -13.28 1.95
CA PRO A 82 -3.26 -14.21 1.06
C PRO A 82 -2.23 -13.52 0.17
N CYS A 83 -1.50 -14.28 -0.66
CA CYS A 83 -0.46 -13.75 -1.53
C CYS A 83 -0.83 -13.81 -3.02
N ALA A 84 -0.44 -12.81 -3.80
CA ALA A 84 -0.69 -12.75 -5.24
C ALA A 84 0.10 -13.81 -6.04
N VAL A 85 1.15 -14.37 -5.44
CA VAL A 85 1.97 -15.42 -6.02
C VAL A 85 1.78 -16.73 -5.25
N GLU A 86 1.71 -17.84 -5.98
CA GLU A 86 1.70 -19.18 -5.39
C GLU A 86 3.07 -19.49 -4.77
N GLY A 87 3.09 -20.19 -3.64
CA GLY A 87 4.32 -20.58 -2.93
C GLY A 87 4.79 -19.62 -1.84
N TRP A 88 4.19 -18.42 -1.73
CA TRP A 88 4.43 -17.42 -0.68
C TRP A 88 5.87 -16.89 -0.62
N ASP A 89 6.07 -15.62 -0.95
CA ASP A 89 7.38 -14.95 -0.87
C ASP A 89 7.46 -13.91 0.26
N GLY A 90 8.65 -13.29 0.41
CA GLY A 90 8.89 -12.25 1.42
C GLY A 90 8.19 -10.91 1.13
N MET A 91 7.49 -10.78 0.00
CA MET A 91 6.70 -9.60 -0.36
C MET A 91 5.22 -9.77 -0.01
N CYS A 92 4.79 -10.95 0.43
CA CYS A 92 3.47 -11.20 1.03
C CYS A 92 3.36 -10.61 2.45
N GLY A 93 2.15 -10.66 3.03
CA GLY A 93 1.92 -10.24 4.41
C GLY A 93 2.62 -11.16 5.41
N GLU A 94 3.43 -10.62 6.31
CA GLU A 94 4.10 -11.41 7.34
C GLU A 94 3.70 -10.89 8.72
N ILE A 95 3.13 -11.77 9.53
CA ILE A 95 3.03 -11.54 10.97
C ILE A 95 4.14 -12.40 11.53
N CYS A 96 5.18 -11.79 12.11
CA CYS A 96 6.40 -12.43 12.61
C CYS A 96 6.22 -13.94 12.77
N LEU A 97 6.63 -14.70 11.75
CA LEU A 97 6.55 -16.14 11.81
C LEU A 97 7.65 -16.59 12.79
N TYR A 98 7.37 -16.57 14.09
CA TYR A 98 8.12 -17.32 15.10
C TYR A 98 7.90 -18.84 14.91
N SER A 99 7.90 -19.32 13.67
CA SER A 99 7.59 -20.69 13.28
C SER A 99 8.56 -21.19 12.21
N LYS A 100 9.86 -20.92 12.39
CA LYS A 100 10.84 -22.02 12.35
C LYS A 100 10.99 -22.67 13.74
N ILE A 101 9.88 -22.78 14.48
CA ILE A 101 9.77 -23.62 15.66
C ILE A 101 8.99 -24.86 15.20
N PRO A 102 9.59 -26.06 15.23
CA PRO A 102 8.84 -27.30 15.10
C PRO A 102 7.79 -27.35 16.23
N ASN A 103 6.50 -27.41 15.89
CA ASN A 103 5.34 -27.32 16.79
C ASN A 103 5.07 -25.95 17.45
N PRO A 104 4.39 -25.01 16.77
CA PRO A 104 3.74 -23.90 17.46
C PRO A 104 2.56 -24.42 18.29
N PRO A 105 2.33 -23.90 19.51
CA PRO A 105 1.17 -24.27 20.30
C PRO A 105 -0.12 -23.86 19.58
N ALA A 106 -1.14 -24.70 19.69
CA ALA A 106 -2.43 -24.63 18.98
C ALA A 106 -3.25 -23.33 19.21
N ASN A 107 -2.71 -22.40 20.01
CA ASN A 107 -3.30 -21.11 20.37
C ASN A 107 -2.56 -19.90 19.77
N SER A 108 -1.64 -20.11 18.82
CA SER A 108 -1.10 -19.03 17.99
C SER A 108 -2.20 -18.55 17.03
N LYS A 109 -3.09 -17.69 17.55
CA LYS A 109 -4.18 -17.06 16.82
C LYS A 109 -3.65 -16.07 15.78
N ALA A 110 -3.05 -16.57 14.70
CA ALA A 110 -3.29 -15.97 13.40
C ALA A 110 -4.66 -16.47 12.97
N GLN A 111 -5.71 -15.86 13.51
CA GLN A 111 -7.09 -16.23 13.21
C GLN A 111 -7.37 -15.83 11.77
N PHE A 112 -7.12 -16.77 10.86
CA PHE A 112 -7.64 -16.75 9.51
C PHE A 112 -9.17 -16.82 9.64
N ARG A 113 -9.85 -15.67 9.51
CA ARG A 113 -11.24 -15.65 9.08
C ARG A 113 -11.27 -15.59 7.57
#